data_AF-A0A8C9G0B0-F1
#
_entry.id   AF-A0A8C9G0B0-F1
#
_cell.length_a   1.000
_cell.length_b   1.000
_cell.length_c   1.000
_cell.angle_alpha   90.00
_cell.angle_beta   90.00
_cell.angle_gamma   90.00
#
_symmetry.space_group_name_H-M   'P 1'
#
loop_
_entity.id
_entity.type
_entity.pdbx_description
1 polymer ?
#
loop_
_entity_poly.entity_id
_entity_poly.type
_entity_poly.pdbx_seq_one_letter_code
_entity_poly.pdbx_strand_id
1 'polypeptide(L)'
;KYEIQGGPQRGRLNREQLLPKLFDGCYFYFWGSFSSHQKSDLVELVKAAGGQILVRQPKPDSDVTQTINTVAYHAESTSDQRFCTQYVIYDAASKFKPEKIRQGKVWFAPSSWIVDCIMSFQLLPV
;
A
#
# COMPACT_ATOMS: atom_id res chain seq x y z
N LYS A 1 12.86 -17.34 -24.06
CA LYS A 1 11.62 -16.80 -23.41
C LYS A 1 11.55 -17.39 -22.00
N TYR A 2 12.29 -16.80 -21.06
CA TYR A 2 12.40 -17.30 -19.68
C TYR A 2 11.78 -16.35 -18.64
N GLU A 3 11.29 -15.20 -19.10
CA GLU A 3 10.64 -14.21 -18.23
C GLU A 3 9.24 -14.67 -17.83
N ILE A 4 8.98 -14.65 -16.52
CA ILE A 4 7.65 -14.87 -15.94
C ILE A 4 6.74 -13.68 -16.32
N GLN A 5 5.61 -13.98 -16.96
CA GLN A 5 4.63 -12.97 -17.39
C GLN A 5 3.85 -12.37 -16.20
N GLY A 6 3.18 -11.23 -16.40
CA GLY A 6 2.37 -10.58 -15.37
C GLY A 6 3.16 -9.57 -14.53
N GLY A 7 3.11 -9.68 -13.21
CA GLY A 7 3.76 -8.74 -12.28
C GLY A 7 5.26 -8.53 -12.52
N PRO A 8 6.08 -9.59 -12.63
CA PRO A 8 7.52 -9.44 -12.87
C PRO A 8 7.83 -8.63 -14.15
N GLN A 9 7.15 -8.97 -15.25
CA GLN A 9 7.31 -8.26 -16.52
C GLN A 9 6.86 -6.80 -16.44
N ARG A 10 5.71 -6.51 -15.79
CA ARG A 10 5.23 -5.14 -15.57
C ARG A 10 6.23 -4.32 -14.77
N GLY A 11 6.75 -4.88 -13.68
CA GLY A 11 7.75 -4.24 -12.83
C GLY A 11 9.06 -3.94 -13.58
N ARG A 12 9.54 -4.87 -14.41
CA ARG A 12 10.73 -4.66 -15.25
C ARG A 12 10.50 -3.51 -16.23
N LEU A 13 9.42 -3.55 -17.02
CA LEU A 13 9.11 -2.53 -18.03
C LEU A 13 8.92 -1.14 -17.40
N ASN A 14 8.27 -1.07 -16.24
CA ASN A 14 8.12 0.18 -15.49
C ASN A 14 9.48 0.80 -15.13
N ARG A 15 10.42 -0.04 -14.66
CA ARG A 15 11.77 0.41 -14.29
C ARG A 15 12.59 0.84 -15.50
N GLU A 16 12.49 0.14 -16.63
CA GLU A 16 13.18 0.52 -17.89
C GLU A 16 12.74 1.89 -18.39
N GLN A 17 11.48 2.25 -18.15
CA GLN A 17 10.94 3.58 -18.48
C GLN A 17 11.17 4.62 -17.38
N LEU A 18 11.90 4.27 -16.32
CA LEU A 18 12.20 5.15 -15.17
C LEU A 18 10.95 5.73 -14.49
N LEU A 19 9.84 4.99 -14.52
CA LEU A 19 8.58 5.40 -13.91
C LEU A 19 8.60 5.22 -12.38
N PRO A 20 7.69 5.90 -11.64
CA PRO A 20 7.58 5.75 -10.19
C PRO A 20 7.42 4.30 -9.74
N LYS A 21 7.91 4.01 -8.53
CA LYS A 21 7.75 2.67 -7.94
C LYS A 21 6.30 2.42 -7.54
N LEU A 22 5.96 1.16 -7.31
CA LEU A 22 4.58 0.70 -7.11
C LEU A 22 3.82 1.49 -6.03
N PHE A 23 4.46 1.76 -4.90
CA PHE A 23 3.87 2.46 -3.75
C PHE A 23 4.38 3.90 -3.60
N ASP A 24 4.88 4.50 -4.69
CA ASP A 24 5.26 5.91 -4.69
C ASP A 24 4.06 6.80 -4.31
N GLY A 25 4.27 7.72 -3.37
CA GLY A 25 3.23 8.57 -2.81
C GLY A 25 2.30 7.90 -1.76
N CYS A 26 2.53 6.64 -1.42
CA CYS A 26 1.74 5.90 -0.43
C CYS A 26 2.42 5.80 0.94
N TYR A 27 1.60 5.81 2.00
CA TYR A 27 2.04 5.76 3.40
C TYR A 27 1.37 4.60 4.13
N PHE A 28 2.14 3.90 4.96
CA PHE A 28 1.72 2.63 5.57
C PHE A 28 1.96 2.67 7.08
N TYR A 29 0.91 2.39 7.85
CA TYR A 29 0.98 2.13 9.28
C TYR A 29 0.64 0.67 9.57
N PHE A 30 1.51 -0.06 10.25
CA PHE A 30 1.28 -1.47 10.60
C PHE A 30 0.65 -1.58 11.99
N TRP A 31 -0.64 -1.91 12.03
CA TRP A 31 -1.47 -2.01 13.23
C TRP A 31 -1.42 -3.40 13.86
N GLY A 32 -1.14 -3.44 15.18
CA GLY A 32 -1.18 -4.67 15.97
C GLY A 32 -0.01 -5.63 15.70
N SER A 33 -0.25 -6.89 16.07
CA SER A 33 0.69 -8.00 15.87
C SER A 33 0.44 -8.72 14.55
N PHE A 34 1.51 -9.24 13.95
CA PHE A 34 1.44 -9.98 12.69
C PHE A 34 1.95 -11.41 12.90
N SER A 35 1.16 -12.38 12.48
CA SER A 35 1.43 -13.82 12.53
C SER A 35 1.44 -14.46 11.15
N SER A 36 0.58 -14.01 10.22
CA SER A 36 0.49 -14.57 8.88
C SER A 36 1.65 -14.14 7.98
N HIS A 37 2.11 -12.90 8.12
CA HIS A 37 3.26 -12.34 7.41
C HIS A 37 4.15 -11.63 8.42
N GLN A 38 5.46 -11.87 8.42
CA GLN A 38 6.34 -11.18 9.36
C GLN A 38 6.33 -9.66 9.09
N LYS A 39 6.15 -8.87 10.14
CA LYS A 39 6.09 -7.40 10.04
C LYS A 39 7.36 -6.81 9.43
N SER A 40 8.54 -7.35 9.77
CA SER A 40 9.83 -6.94 9.21
C SER A 40 9.82 -7.04 7.69
N ASP A 41 9.39 -8.18 7.17
CA ASP A 41 9.41 -8.50 5.74
C ASP A 41 8.44 -7.57 4.99
N LEU A 42 7.24 -7.34 5.54
CA LEU A 42 6.29 -6.38 4.97
C LEU A 42 6.85 -4.95 4.94
N VAL A 43 7.56 -4.52 6.00
CA VAL A 43 8.19 -3.20 6.05
C VAL A 43 9.27 -3.06 4.99
N GLU A 44 10.11 -4.09 4.82
CA GLU A 44 11.14 -4.11 3.78
C GLU A 44 10.54 -4.07 2.37
N LEU A 45 9.49 -4.88 2.14
CA LEU A 45 8.75 -4.90 0.88
C LEU A 45 8.16 -3.54 0.52
N VAL A 46 7.47 -2.90 1.48
CA VAL A 46 6.88 -1.56 1.27
C VAL A 46 7.96 -0.53 0.94
N LYS A 47 9.07 -0.51 1.68
CA LYS A 47 10.19 0.40 1.42
C LYS A 47 10.83 0.15 0.05
N ALA A 48 11.06 -1.11 -0.31
CA ALA A 48 11.62 -1.47 -1.61
C ALA A 48 10.73 -0.98 -2.77
N ALA A 49 9.41 -1.11 -2.61
CA ALA A 49 8.37 -0.66 -3.51
C ALA A 49 8.10 0.87 -3.48
N GLY A 50 8.82 1.65 -2.67
CA GLY A 50 8.75 3.12 -2.64
C GLY A 50 7.74 3.72 -1.64
N GLY A 51 7.07 2.89 -0.84
CA GLY A 51 6.14 3.36 0.18
C GLY A 51 6.85 3.86 1.44
N GLN A 52 6.19 4.75 2.18
CA GLN A 52 6.71 5.32 3.43
C GLN A 52 6.05 4.67 4.66
N ILE A 53 6.85 4.40 5.71
CA ILE A 53 6.34 3.82 6.95
C ILE A 53 5.99 4.92 7.95
N LEU A 54 4.76 4.92 8.42
CA LEU A 54 4.29 5.79 9.48
C LEU A 54 4.60 5.15 10.84
N VAL A 55 5.21 5.94 11.73
CA VAL A 55 5.51 5.53 13.11
C VAL A 55 4.25 5.62 14.00
N ARG A 56 3.35 6.55 13.68
CA ARG A 56 2.09 6.79 14.41
C ARG A 56 0.92 6.50 13.50
N GLN A 57 -0.18 6.02 14.09
CA GLN A 57 -1.41 5.78 13.34
C GLN A 57 -1.91 7.11 12.77
N PRO A 58 -2.21 7.18 11.45
CA PRO A 58 -2.82 8.37 10.87
C PRO A 58 -4.22 8.57 11.46
N LYS A 59 -4.50 9.80 11.87
CA LYS A 59 -5.81 10.20 12.39
C LYS A 59 -6.65 10.75 11.23
N PRO A 60 -7.76 10.10 10.85
CA PRO A 60 -8.54 10.54 9.69
C PRO A 60 -9.02 11.99 9.75
N ASP A 61 -9.19 12.54 10.94
CA ASP A 61 -9.67 13.89 11.25
C ASP A 61 -8.55 14.92 11.47
N SER A 62 -7.29 14.52 11.42
CA SER A 62 -6.15 15.42 11.63
C SER A 62 -5.84 16.27 10.40
N ASP A 63 -5.59 17.56 10.60
CA ASP A 63 -5.16 18.49 9.54
C ASP A 63 -3.97 17.94 8.76
N VAL A 64 -2.96 17.38 9.45
CA VAL A 64 -1.76 16.79 8.82
C VAL A 64 -2.14 15.67 7.84
N THR A 65 -3.12 14.85 8.20
CA THR A 65 -3.57 13.71 7.41
C THR A 65 -4.41 14.17 6.21
N GLN A 66 -5.14 15.28 6.37
CA GLN A 66 -5.96 15.89 5.34
C GLN A 66 -5.16 16.77 4.36
N THR A 67 -4.06 17.38 4.79
CA THR A 67 -3.20 18.21 3.93
C THR A 67 -2.23 17.40 3.05
N ILE A 68 -2.12 16.07 3.25
CA ILE A 68 -1.32 15.21 2.36
C ILE A 68 -1.92 15.26 0.95
N ASN A 69 -1.17 15.83 0.01
CA ASN A 69 -1.53 15.99 -1.39
C ASN A 69 -0.68 15.11 -2.33
N THR A 70 -0.07 14.06 -1.79
CA THR A 70 0.60 13.05 -2.60
C THR A 70 -0.39 12.28 -3.45
N VAL A 71 0.04 11.90 -4.64
CA VAL A 71 -0.77 11.11 -5.58
C VAL A 71 -0.10 9.75 -5.77
N ALA A 72 -0.88 8.68 -5.70
CA ALA A 72 -0.38 7.35 -6.03
C ALA A 72 -0.38 7.15 -7.55
N TYR A 73 0.82 7.11 -8.16
CA TYR A 73 0.98 7.01 -9.62
C TYR A 73 0.32 5.74 -10.21
N HIS A 74 0.40 4.63 -9.49
CA HIS A 74 -0.13 3.33 -9.91
C HIS A 74 -1.62 3.13 -9.57
N ALA A 75 -2.28 4.11 -8.97
CA ALA A 75 -3.73 4.06 -8.76
C ALA A 75 -4.48 4.26 -10.08
N GLU A 76 -5.59 3.56 -10.27
CA GLU A 76 -6.49 3.85 -11.38
C GLU A 76 -7.00 5.29 -11.32
N SER A 77 -7.18 5.91 -12.49
CA SER A 77 -7.51 7.33 -12.60
C SER A 77 -8.83 7.72 -11.92
N THR A 78 -9.77 6.78 -11.84
CA THR A 78 -11.10 6.92 -11.21
C THR A 78 -11.14 6.44 -9.76
N SER A 79 -10.04 5.88 -9.24
CA SER A 79 -9.98 5.35 -7.87
C SER A 79 -9.68 6.44 -6.85
N ASP A 80 -10.40 6.40 -5.72
CA ASP A 80 -10.11 7.24 -4.55
C ASP A 80 -8.68 7.03 -4.04
N GLN A 81 -8.08 5.85 -4.25
CA GLN A 81 -6.69 5.53 -3.86
C GLN A 81 -5.66 6.46 -4.51
N ARG A 82 -6.04 7.14 -5.61
CA ARG A 82 -5.21 8.16 -6.24
C ARG A 82 -4.86 9.30 -5.29
N PHE A 83 -5.78 9.69 -4.39
CA PHE A 83 -5.61 10.81 -3.46
C PHE A 83 -5.74 10.41 -1.97
N CYS A 84 -6.32 9.24 -1.71
CA CYS A 84 -6.38 8.63 -0.39
C CYS A 84 -5.23 7.62 -0.29
N THR A 85 -4.01 8.09 -0.04
CA THR A 85 -2.78 7.28 -0.17
C THR A 85 -2.24 6.73 1.15
N GLN A 86 -3.05 6.75 2.22
CA GLN A 86 -2.64 6.27 3.54
C GLN A 86 -3.33 4.94 3.86
N TYR A 87 -2.57 3.96 4.33
CA TYR A 87 -3.04 2.60 4.56
C TYR A 87 -2.68 2.16 5.98
N VAL A 88 -3.69 1.81 6.75
CA VAL A 88 -3.55 1.05 8.00
C VAL A 88 -3.61 -0.42 7.66
N ILE A 89 -2.49 -1.10 7.86
CA ILE A 89 -2.30 -2.50 7.52
C ILE A 89 -2.52 -3.33 8.77
N TYR A 90 -3.36 -4.35 8.68
CA TYR A 90 -3.64 -5.27 9.78
C TYR A 90 -3.43 -6.73 9.34
N ASP A 91 -3.25 -7.62 10.29
CA ASP A 91 -3.25 -9.05 10.01
C ASP A 91 -4.68 -9.60 10.04
N ALA A 92 -5.10 -10.27 8.97
CA ALA A 92 -6.43 -10.89 8.88
C ALA A 92 -6.62 -12.04 9.89
N ALA A 93 -5.54 -12.66 10.37
CA ALA A 93 -5.59 -13.64 11.45
C ALA A 93 -5.80 -13.00 12.84
N SER A 94 -5.68 -11.67 12.96
CA SER A 94 -5.93 -10.96 14.21
C SER A 94 -7.43 -10.83 14.51
N LYS A 95 -7.76 -10.42 15.74
CA LYS A 95 -9.14 -10.11 16.14
C LYS A 95 -9.65 -8.76 15.58
N PHE A 96 -8.79 -7.98 14.94
CA PHE A 96 -9.16 -6.67 14.43
C PHE A 96 -10.00 -6.79 13.16
N LYS A 97 -11.15 -6.13 13.14
CA LYS A 97 -11.99 -5.96 11.96
C LYS A 97 -12.35 -4.47 11.85
N PRO A 98 -11.97 -3.79 10.76
CA PRO A 98 -12.34 -2.40 10.60
C PRO A 98 -13.85 -2.27 10.38
N GLU A 99 -14.48 -1.27 10.99
CA GLU A 99 -15.92 -0.98 10.76
C GLU A 99 -16.17 -0.47 9.34
N LYS A 100 -15.20 0.23 8.77
CA LYS A 100 -15.22 0.78 7.40
C LYS A 100 -13.88 0.52 6.73
N ILE A 101 -13.92 0.20 5.44
CA ILE A 101 -12.71 0.01 4.62
C ILE A 101 -11.93 1.32 4.41
N ARG A 102 -12.61 2.47 4.52
CA ARG A 102 -12.01 3.81 4.41
C ARG A 102 -12.65 4.82 5.35
N GLN A 103 -11.82 5.68 5.93
CA GLN A 103 -12.24 6.87 6.66
C GLN A 103 -11.35 8.06 6.25
N GLY A 104 -11.94 9.09 5.64
CA GLY A 104 -11.18 10.19 5.08
C GLY A 104 -10.19 9.70 4.02
N LYS A 105 -8.90 10.08 4.16
CA LYS A 105 -7.81 9.64 3.28
C LYS A 105 -7.14 8.32 3.69
N VAL A 106 -7.67 7.64 4.71
CA VAL A 106 -7.07 6.44 5.32
C VAL A 106 -7.87 5.19 4.98
N TRP A 107 -7.21 4.21 4.37
CA TRP A 107 -7.71 2.87 4.10
C TRP A 107 -7.33 1.89 5.20
N PHE A 108 -8.13 0.85 5.38
CA PHE A 108 -7.81 -0.30 6.20
C PHE A 108 -7.69 -1.52 5.29
N ALA A 109 -6.50 -2.11 5.19
CA ALA A 109 -6.23 -3.23 4.30
C ALA A 109 -5.53 -4.38 5.05
N PRO A 110 -5.84 -5.65 4.73
CA PRO A 110 -5.12 -6.78 5.30
C PRO A 110 -3.69 -6.85 4.75
N SER A 111 -2.78 -7.49 5.47
CA SER A 111 -1.38 -7.66 5.04
C SER A 111 -1.25 -8.42 3.71
N SER A 112 -2.18 -9.34 3.41
CA SER A 112 -2.23 -10.04 2.12
C SER A 112 -2.37 -9.08 0.94
N TRP A 113 -3.09 -7.96 1.11
CA TRP A 113 -3.26 -6.97 0.04
C TRP A 113 -1.91 -6.37 -0.42
N ILE A 114 -0.95 -6.16 0.49
CA ILE A 114 0.40 -5.73 0.12
C ILE A 114 1.07 -6.79 -0.76
N VAL A 115 0.98 -8.06 -0.35
CA VAL A 115 1.59 -9.17 -1.07
C VAL A 115 0.98 -9.28 -2.47
N ASP A 116 -0.35 -9.23 -2.57
CA ASP A 116 -1.06 -9.32 -3.85
C ASP A 116 -0.71 -8.14 -4.77
N CYS A 117 -0.62 -6.93 -4.23
CA CYS A 117 -0.18 -5.75 -4.97
C CYS A 117 1.23 -5.93 -5.54
N ILE A 118 2.17 -6.43 -4.74
CA ILE A 118 3.56 -6.63 -5.17
C ILE A 118 3.67 -7.76 -6.19
N MET A 119 3.02 -8.89 -5.93
CA MET A 119 3.02 -10.05 -6.82
C MET A 119 2.43 -9.71 -8.20
N SER A 120 1.44 -8.82 -8.24
CA SER A 120 0.86 -8.33 -9.47
C SER A 120 1.59 -7.09 -10.03
N PHE A 121 2.42 -6.39 -9.27
CA PHE A 121 2.90 -5.05 -9.62
C PHE A 121 1.73 -4.10 -10.00
N GLN A 122 0.70 -4.07 -9.16
CA GLN A 122 -0.46 -3.18 -9.29
C GLN A 122 -0.90 -2.66 -7.93
N LEU A 123 -1.39 -1.42 -7.87
CA LEU A 123 -2.10 -0.94 -6.70
C LEU A 123 -3.54 -1.44 -6.79
N LEU A 124 -3.82 -2.56 -6.12
CA LEU A 124 -5.13 -3.20 -6.18
C LEU A 124 -6.17 -2.39 -5.37
N PRO A 125 -7.46 -2.43 -5.78
CA PRO A 125 -8.55 -1.96 -4.93
C PRO A 125 -8.49 -2.59 -3.53
N VAL A 126 -8.85 -1.81 -2.50
CA VAL A 126 -8.92 -2.25 -1.10
C VAL A 126 -10.33 -2.73 -0.79
#